data_AF-A0A7S2C1L6-F1
#
_entry.id   AF-A0A7S2C1L6-F1
#
_cell.length_a   1.000
_cell.length_b   1.000
_cell.length_c   1.000
_cell.angle_alpha   90.00
_cell.angle_beta   90.00
_cell.angle_gamma   90.00
#
_symmetry.space_group_name_H-M   'P 1'
#
loop_
_entity.id
_entity.type
_entity.pdbx_description
1 polymer ?
#
loop_
_entity_poly.entity_id
_entity_poly.type
_entity_poly.pdbx_seq_one_letter_code
_entity_poly.pdbx_strand_id
1 'polypeptide(L)'
;GKSRDQQPAAPDKPIVANEENVYDDVQAAFGWLIGSGLRPDQIILYGRSLGSGPTCYLAQKLTEEGTPCAGVILQSPLLSAYRVVFDFRFTMSGDMFPNIDR
;
A
#
# COMPACT_ATOMS: atom_id res chain seq x y z
N GLY A 1 -26.75 -15.06 -21.61
CA GLY A 1 -25.74 -15.18 -20.54
C GLY A 1 -24.49 -14.49 -21.01
N LYS A 2 -24.08 -13.39 -20.36
CA LYS A 2 -22.87 -12.65 -20.73
C LYS A 2 -21.68 -13.23 -19.95
N SER A 3 -20.62 -13.53 -20.70
CA SER A 3 -19.31 -13.96 -20.25
C SER A 3 -18.80 -13.13 -19.07
N ARG A 4 -18.47 -13.80 -17.97
CA ARG A 4 -17.61 -13.27 -16.92
C ARG A 4 -16.16 -13.45 -17.36
N ASP A 5 -15.51 -12.33 -17.65
CA ASP A 5 -14.23 -11.96 -17.06
C ASP A 5 -13.15 -13.04 -17.06
N GLN A 6 -12.53 -13.25 -18.22
CA GLN A 6 -11.14 -13.71 -18.25
C GLN A 6 -10.25 -12.51 -17.91
N GLN A 7 -10.10 -12.25 -16.62
CA GLN A 7 -8.99 -11.45 -16.11
C GLN A 7 -7.71 -12.24 -16.44
N PRO A 8 -6.73 -11.68 -17.18
CA PRO A 8 -5.47 -12.37 -17.43
C PRO A 8 -4.80 -12.67 -16.09
N ALA A 9 -4.45 -13.93 -15.86
CA ALA A 9 -3.66 -14.33 -14.71
C ALA A 9 -2.35 -13.54 -14.72
N ALA A 10 -2.03 -12.87 -13.61
CA ALA A 10 -0.74 -12.22 -13.43
C ALA A 10 0.37 -13.27 -13.65
N PRO A 11 1.50 -12.91 -14.30
CA PRO A 11 2.59 -13.85 -14.53
C PRO A 11 3.07 -14.45 -13.20
N ASP A 12 3.56 -15.70 -13.23
CA ASP A 12 4.13 -16.42 -12.08
C ASP A 12 5.38 -15.70 -11.55
N LYS A 13 5.19 -14.57 -10.86
CA LYS A 13 6.22 -13.89 -10.10
C LYS A 13 6.48 -14.74 -8.86
N PRO A 14 7.74 -15.10 -8.55
CA PRO A 14 8.03 -15.87 -7.33
C PRO A 14 7.47 -15.11 -6.12
N ILE A 15 6.62 -15.78 -5.33
CA ILE A 15 5.95 -15.21 -4.16
C ILE A 15 6.99 -15.04 -3.05
N VAL A 16 7.81 -14.01 -3.20
CA VAL A 16 8.76 -13.56 -2.18
C VAL A 16 8.18 -12.29 -1.59
N ALA A 17 7.88 -12.33 -0.30
CA ALA A 17 7.46 -11.15 0.45
C ALA A 17 8.67 -10.22 0.63
N ASN A 18 8.88 -9.32 -0.32
CA ASN A 18 9.86 -8.25 -0.23
C ASN A 18 9.19 -6.91 -0.61
N GLU A 19 9.81 -5.82 -0.20
CA GLU A 19 9.25 -4.47 -0.32
C GLU A 19 9.06 -4.05 -1.79
N GLU A 20 10.05 -4.33 -2.64
CA GLU A 20 10.03 -4.01 -4.07
C GLU A 20 8.85 -4.70 -4.79
N ASN A 21 8.60 -5.97 -4.48
CA ASN A 21 7.48 -6.72 -5.04
C ASN A 21 6.13 -6.11 -4.65
N VAL A 22 5.99 -5.68 -3.39
CA VAL A 22 4.75 -5.03 -2.93
C VAL A 22 4.54 -3.70 -3.65
N TYR A 23 5.61 -2.94 -3.92
CA TYR A 23 5.53 -1.70 -4.71
C TYR A 23 5.18 -1.95 -6.18
N ASP A 24 5.74 -2.99 -6.80
CA ASP A 24 5.36 -3.40 -8.15
C ASP A 24 3.89 -3.82 -8.22
N ASP A 25 3.42 -4.58 -7.23
CA ASP A 25 2.06 -5.12 -7.21
C ASP A 25 1.02 -3.99 -7.10
N VAL A 26 1.25 -2.99 -6.23
CA VAL A 26 0.32 -1.85 -6.13
C VAL A 26 0.34 -0.95 -7.37
N GLN A 27 1.49 -0.82 -8.03
CA GLN A 27 1.59 -0.08 -9.30
C GLN A 27 0.89 -0.82 -10.44
N ALA A 28 1.08 -2.13 -10.54
CA ALA A 28 0.41 -2.96 -11.53
C ALA A 28 -1.12 -2.93 -11.34
N ALA A 29 -1.59 -3.01 -10.10
CA ALA A 29 -3.01 -2.88 -9.76
C ALA A 29 -3.57 -1.50 -10.16
N PHE A 30 -2.85 -0.42 -9.87
CA PHE A 30 -3.26 0.92 -10.29
C PHE A 30 -3.28 1.06 -11.81
N GLY A 31 -2.21 0.61 -12.50
CA GLY A 31 -2.13 0.62 -13.96
C GLY A 31 -3.26 -0.17 -14.62
N TRP A 32 -3.67 -1.29 -14.03
CA TRP A 32 -4.83 -2.06 -14.50
C TRP A 32 -6.14 -1.27 -14.38
N LEU A 33 -6.35 -0.53 -13.28
CA LEU A 33 -7.53 0.33 -13.11
C LEU A 33 -7.57 1.45 -14.15
N ILE A 34 -6.42 2.08 -14.42
CA ILE A 34 -6.29 3.10 -15.47
C ILE A 34 -6.57 2.50 -16.86
N GLY A 35 -5.98 1.34 -17.17
CA GLY A 35 -6.22 0.62 -18.43
C GLY A 35 -7.67 0.16 -18.61
N SER A 36 -8.42 0.03 -17.52
CA SER A 36 -9.85 -0.28 -17.51
C SER A 36 -10.74 0.96 -17.73
N GLY A 37 -10.15 2.14 -17.87
CA GLY A 37 -10.84 3.40 -18.19
C GLY A 37 -11.19 4.27 -16.98
N LEU A 38 -10.71 3.93 -15.78
CA LEU A 38 -10.82 4.82 -14.62
C LEU A 38 -9.75 5.91 -14.70
N ARG A 39 -10.11 7.13 -14.32
CA ARG A 39 -9.14 8.21 -14.19
C ARG A 39 -8.54 8.21 -12.77
N PRO A 40 -7.30 8.71 -12.59
CA PRO A 40 -6.67 8.82 -11.27
C PRO A 40 -7.54 9.56 -10.24
N ASP A 41 -8.22 10.64 -10.65
CA ASP A 41 -9.13 11.46 -9.83
C ASP A 41 -10.42 10.74 -9.41
N GLN A 42 -10.62 9.49 -9.83
CA GLN A 42 -11.74 8.63 -9.45
C GLN A 42 -11.32 7.47 -8.54
N ILE A 43 -10.02 7.34 -8.24
CA ILE A 43 -9.45 6.20 -7.52
C ILE A 43 -9.02 6.67 -6.12
N ILE A 44 -9.50 5.99 -5.09
CA ILE A 44 -9.07 6.20 -3.70
C ILE A 44 -8.13 5.06 -3.31
N LEU A 45 -6.96 5.38 -2.80
CA LEU A 45 -6.02 4.41 -2.26
C LEU A 45 -6.35 4.11 -0.80
N TYR A 46 -6.43 2.83 -0.43
CA TYR A 46 -6.77 2.40 0.93
C TYR A 46 -5.67 1.49 1.48
N GLY A 47 -5.03 1.93 2.56
CA GLY A 47 -3.97 1.20 3.24
C GLY A 47 -4.37 0.79 4.65
N ARG A 48 -4.34 -0.51 4.95
CA ARG A 48 -4.61 -1.04 6.30
C ARG A 48 -3.37 -1.65 6.92
N SER A 49 -3.07 -1.31 8.17
CA SER A 49 -1.95 -1.93 8.92
C SER A 49 -0.63 -1.81 8.17
N LEU A 50 -0.01 -2.91 7.73
CA LEU A 50 1.22 -2.91 6.91
C LEU A 50 1.02 -2.32 5.51
N GLY A 51 -0.20 -2.40 4.98
CA GLY A 51 -0.54 -1.87 3.66
C GLY A 51 -0.49 -0.34 3.58
N SER A 52 -0.32 0.38 4.69
CA SER A 52 -0.13 1.82 4.67
C SER A 52 1.18 2.24 3.99
N GLY A 53 2.25 1.45 4.12
CA GLY A 53 3.55 1.72 3.47
C GLY A 53 3.44 1.85 1.95
N PRO A 54 3.04 0.78 1.23
CA PRO A 54 2.89 0.83 -0.23
C PRO A 54 1.78 1.78 -0.70
N THR A 55 0.74 2.00 0.12
CA THR A 55 -0.30 2.99 -0.18
C THR A 55 0.26 4.42 -0.21
N CYS A 56 1.08 4.78 0.78
CA CYS A 56 1.75 6.09 0.80
C CYS A 56 2.78 6.22 -0.32
N TYR A 57 3.57 5.17 -0.57
CA TYR A 57 4.53 5.13 -1.67
C TYR A 57 3.85 5.43 -3.02
N LEU A 58 2.76 4.71 -3.32
CA LEU A 58 2.02 4.91 -4.57
C LEU A 58 1.41 6.32 -4.64
N ALA A 59 0.82 6.83 -3.56
CA ALA A 59 0.26 8.18 -3.52
C ALA A 59 1.31 9.27 -3.81
N GLN A 60 2.50 9.14 -3.23
CA GLN A 60 3.61 10.06 -3.47
C GLN A 60 4.04 10.01 -4.94
N LYS A 61 4.28 8.81 -5.47
CA LYS A 61 4.69 8.62 -6.86
C LYS A 61 3.70 9.22 -7.86
N LEU A 62 2.40 8.96 -7.68
CA LEU A 62 1.35 9.53 -8.54
C LEU A 62 1.31 11.06 -8.49
N THR A 63 1.60 11.64 -7.33
CA THR A 63 1.69 13.10 -7.17
C THR A 63 2.90 13.67 -7.91
N GLU A 64 4.06 13.02 -7.79
CA GLU A 64 5.30 13.39 -8.51
C GLU A 64 5.15 13.27 -10.03
N GLU A 65 4.41 12.26 -10.50
CA GLU A 65 4.09 12.02 -11.92
C GLU A 65 2.98 12.95 -12.46
N GLY A 66 2.43 13.85 -11.63
CA GLY A 66 1.38 14.79 -12.02
C GLY A 66 0.01 14.15 -12.29
N THR A 67 -0.20 12.91 -11.81
CA THR A 67 -1.45 12.15 -11.96
C THR A 67 -2.03 11.76 -10.60
N PRO A 68 -2.31 12.74 -9.71
CA PRO A 68 -2.72 12.43 -8.34
C PRO A 68 -4.01 11.61 -8.30
N CYS A 69 -4.06 10.66 -7.38
CA CYS A 69 -5.28 9.91 -7.07
C CYS A 69 -6.34 10.82 -6.41
N ALA A 70 -7.60 10.37 -6.34
CA ALA A 70 -8.70 11.10 -5.70
C ALA A 70 -8.48 11.34 -4.19
N GLY A 71 -7.70 10.47 -3.55
CA GLY A 71 -7.37 10.58 -2.14
C GLY A 71 -6.81 9.30 -1.55
N VAL A 72 -6.38 9.37 -0.29
CA VAL A 72 -5.77 8.27 0.45
C VAL A 72 -6.48 8.09 1.78
N ILE A 73 -6.82 6.84 2.11
CA ILE A 73 -7.39 6.44 3.40
C ILE A 73 -6.43 5.48 4.07
N LEU A 74 -5.97 5.81 5.26
CA LEU A 74 -5.11 4.94 6.07
C LEU A 74 -5.88 4.46 7.30
N GLN A 75 -6.14 3.16 7.38
CA GLN A 75 -6.81 2.55 8.52
C GLN A 75 -5.81 1.85 9.43
N SER A 76 -5.77 2.27 10.69
CA SER A 76 -4.84 1.75 11.70
C SER A 76 -3.41 1.63 11.13
N PRO A 77 -2.87 2.69 10.49
CA PRO A 77 -1.55 2.62 9.89
C PRO A 77 -0.53 2.34 10.99
N LEU A 78 0.34 1.36 10.76
CA LEU A 78 1.43 0.97 11.68
C LEU A 78 2.57 2.03 11.72
N LEU A 79 2.25 3.30 11.45
CA LEU A 79 3.21 4.41 11.54
C LEU A 79 3.77 4.59 12.96
N SER A 80 3.11 4.07 14.00
CA SER A 80 3.65 4.02 15.37
C SER A 80 4.58 2.83 15.63
N ALA A 81 4.43 1.71 14.92
CA ALA A 81 5.28 0.54 15.11
C ALA A 81 6.60 0.66 14.32
N TYR A 82 6.55 1.16 13.09
CA TYR A 82 7.73 1.21 12.21
C TYR A 82 8.71 2.32 12.56
N ARG A 83 8.24 3.45 13.11
CA ARG A 83 9.11 4.55 13.56
C ARG A 83 9.87 4.22 14.85
N VAL A 84 9.47 3.15 15.56
CA VAL A 84 10.13 2.60 16.75
C VAL A 84 10.96 1.35 16.43
N VAL A 85 10.53 0.51 15.47
CA VAL A 85 11.20 -0.77 15.15
C VAL A 85 12.48 -0.61 14.30
N PHE A 86 12.60 0.44 13.49
CA PHE A 86 13.82 0.65 12.68
C PHE A 86 14.99 1.31 13.42
N ASP A 87 14.80 1.70 14.69
CA ASP A 87 15.87 2.05 15.63
C ASP A 87 16.11 0.89 16.61
N PHE A 88 16.86 -0.11 16.17
CA PHE A 88 17.65 -1.07 16.98
C PHE A 88 16.99 -1.87 18.14
N ARG A 89 17.12 -3.21 18.03
CA ARG A 89 17.24 -4.26 19.07
C ARG A 89 15.97 -4.98 19.57
N PHE A 90 15.84 -6.22 19.09
CA PHE A 90 15.77 -7.44 19.92
C PHE A 90 15.55 -7.21 21.43
N THR A 91 14.32 -7.39 21.96
CA THR A 91 14.04 -8.20 23.17
C THR A 91 12.55 -8.55 23.28
N MET A 92 12.26 -9.79 23.68
CA MET A 92 10.93 -10.31 23.97
C MET A 92 10.37 -9.85 25.34
N SER A 93 9.04 -9.91 25.43
CA SER A 93 8.10 -9.97 26.57
C SER A 93 7.83 -8.71 27.41
N GLY A 94 6.56 -8.29 27.41
CA GLY A 94 5.95 -7.42 28.42
C GLY A 94 5.44 -6.08 27.89
N ASP A 95 4.12 -6.00 27.65
CA ASP A 95 3.35 -4.78 27.36
C ASP A 95 3.64 -3.65 28.37
N MET A 96 3.95 -2.44 27.89
CA MET A 96 3.90 -1.19 28.66
C MET A 96 3.77 0.02 27.72
N PHE A 97 2.55 0.36 27.33
CA PHE A 97 2.23 1.73 26.94
C PHE A 97 2.58 2.71 28.07
N PRO A 98 3.07 3.91 27.73
CA PRO A 98 2.21 5.07 27.93
C PRO A 98 2.16 5.96 26.69
N ASN A 99 0.94 6.22 26.24
CA ASN A 99 0.62 7.29 25.31
C ASN A 99 0.65 8.62 26.10
N ILE A 100 1.27 9.64 25.50
CA ILE A 100 1.32 11.04 25.97
C ILE A 100 2.33 11.31 27.09
N ASP A 101 3.39 12.02 26.74
CA ASP A 101 3.99 13.01 27.64
C ASP A 101 4.65 14.14 26.84
N ARG A 102 3.90 15.25 26.77
CA ARG A 102 4.25 16.62 26.36
C ARG A 102 4.56 16.92 24.89
#